data_AF-A0A6A6V8J6-F1
#
_entry.id   AF-A0A6A6V8J6-F1
#
_cell.length_a   1.000
_cell.length_b   1.000
_cell.length_c   1.000
_cell.angle_alpha   90.00
_cell.angle_beta   90.00
_cell.angle_gamma   90.00
#
_symmetry.space_group_name_H-M   'P 1'
#
loop_
_entity.id
_entity.type
_entity.pdbx_description
1 polymer ?
#
loop_
_entity_poly.entity_id
_entity_poly.type
_entity_poly.pdbx_seq_one_letter_code
_entity_poly.pdbx_strand_id
1 'polypeptide(L)'
;MAVGLSEINMAPNGFPDKHMHSRPHSCPNCGSEVALEQSIAEAQRKIAELEAQVEMLKDKATAAVDKCADYEDQLRSMRASQPPPNPLIRTNTSESLHPSRPSTDEARPSTANSASGRQSRFSFLTGRRGSPANSQSHLLPGHSPSHSLSPAPPTDAELLEQLERERALRAEAEEKARKVDSEIEELSVHLFTQANEMVAAEKKARAKLEARVEQLEKRDREKMARLDRLEKAVTRVERVKAMLRPGSG
;
A
#
# COMPACT_ATOMS: atom_id res chain seq x y z
N MET A 1 -45.43 16.82 26.69
CA MET A 1 -45.68 15.48 26.12
C MET A 1 -44.57 14.58 26.59
N ALA A 2 -44.93 13.59 27.39
CA ALA A 2 -44.04 12.62 27.99
C ALA A 2 -43.87 11.42 27.04
N VAL A 3 -42.65 10.91 26.98
CA VAL A 3 -42.26 9.56 26.55
C VAL A 3 -40.85 9.37 27.12
N GLY A 4 -40.55 8.54 28.12
CA GLY A 4 -41.21 7.32 28.55
C GLY A 4 -40.53 6.11 27.93
N LEU A 5 -39.29 5.80 28.36
CA LEU A 5 -38.63 4.52 28.10
C LEU A 5 -37.90 4.04 29.36
N SER A 6 -38.73 3.46 30.24
CA SER A 6 -38.56 2.20 30.95
C SER A 6 -37.15 1.65 31.17
N GLU A 7 -36.70 1.74 32.42
CA GLU A 7 -35.75 0.81 33.03
C GLU A 7 -36.28 -0.63 32.90
N ILE A 8 -35.47 -1.50 32.29
CA ILE A 8 -35.64 -2.95 32.37
C ILE A 8 -34.46 -3.48 33.16
N ASN A 9 -34.67 -3.55 34.47
CA ASN A 9 -33.84 -4.29 35.39
C ASN A 9 -34.48 -5.68 35.51
N MET A 10 -33.92 -6.68 34.83
CA MET A 10 -34.34 -8.06 34.95
C MET A 10 -33.13 -8.93 35.21
N ALA A 11 -33.18 -9.58 36.37
CA ALA A 11 -32.14 -10.31 37.05
C ALA A 11 -31.47 -11.38 36.19
N PRO A 12 -30.16 -11.67 36.37
CA PRO A 12 -29.58 -12.89 35.88
C PRO A 12 -30.10 -14.07 36.73
N ASN A 13 -30.90 -14.92 36.09
CA ASN A 13 -31.30 -16.22 36.62
C ASN A 13 -30.06 -17.02 37.03
N GLY A 14 -29.97 -17.32 38.33
CA GLY A 14 -29.03 -18.28 38.86
C GLY A 14 -29.31 -19.68 38.31
N PHE A 15 -28.32 -20.25 37.65
CA PHE A 15 -28.20 -21.69 37.46
C PHE A 15 -26.78 -22.10 37.87
N PRO A 16 -26.66 -23.29 38.50
CA PRO A 16 -25.69 -23.54 39.54
C PRO A 16 -24.25 -23.62 39.04
N ASP A 17 -23.37 -23.01 39.81
CA ASP A 17 -21.93 -23.25 39.82
C ASP A 17 -21.64 -24.76 39.79
N LYS A 18 -21.43 -25.29 38.59
CA LYS A 18 -20.58 -26.46 38.43
C LYS A 18 -19.17 -25.95 38.67
N HIS A 19 -18.78 -25.90 39.94
CA HIS A 19 -17.39 -25.95 40.36
C HIS A 19 -16.74 -27.21 39.75
N MET A 20 -16.36 -27.11 38.46
CA MET A 20 -15.19 -27.80 37.96
C MET A 20 -14.08 -27.31 38.86
N HIS A 21 -13.72 -28.15 39.83
CA HIS A 21 -12.49 -28.00 40.56
C HIS A 21 -11.40 -28.11 39.50
N SER A 22 -10.98 -26.97 38.94
CA SER A 22 -9.73 -26.85 38.22
C SER A 22 -8.67 -27.16 39.26
N ARG A 23 -8.34 -28.46 39.39
CA ARG A 23 -7.17 -28.91 40.11
C ARG A 23 -6.02 -27.99 39.69
N PRO A 24 -5.35 -27.31 40.62
CA PRO A 24 -4.18 -26.57 40.24
C PRO A 24 -3.20 -27.56 39.62
N HIS A 25 -2.81 -27.29 38.38
CA HIS A 25 -1.83 -28.08 37.67
C HIS A 25 -0.44 -27.69 38.20
N SER A 26 -0.10 -28.20 39.39
CA SER A 26 1.21 -28.03 40.00
C SER A 26 2.21 -28.92 39.27
N CYS A 27 3.28 -28.33 38.72
CA CYS A 27 4.31 -29.06 37.99
C CYS A 27 5.04 -30.06 38.91
N PRO A 28 5.00 -31.38 38.63
CA PRO A 28 5.54 -32.40 39.52
C PRO A 28 7.09 -32.42 39.60
N ASN A 29 7.79 -31.51 38.92
CA ASN A 29 9.26 -31.44 38.94
C ASN A 29 9.82 -30.17 39.62
N CYS A 30 9.01 -29.14 39.92
CA CYS A 30 9.51 -27.93 40.59
C CYS A 30 8.54 -27.26 41.58
N GLY A 31 7.31 -27.75 41.76
CA GLY A 31 6.44 -27.33 42.86
C GLY A 31 6.02 -25.85 42.87
N SER A 32 6.24 -25.09 41.80
CA SER A 32 5.86 -23.68 41.73
C SER A 32 4.39 -23.54 41.31
N GLU A 33 3.52 -23.27 42.28
CA GLU A 33 2.09 -22.96 42.07
C GLU A 33 1.77 -21.47 42.25
N VAL A 34 2.74 -20.58 41.99
CA VAL A 34 2.55 -19.12 42.02
C VAL A 34 3.50 -18.48 41.01
N ALA A 35 3.07 -18.38 39.75
CA ALA A 35 3.76 -17.58 38.71
C ALA A 35 2.84 -17.20 37.53
N LEU A 36 1.68 -17.85 37.38
CA LEU A 36 0.73 -17.54 36.31
C LEU A 36 -0.11 -16.29 36.63
N GLU A 37 -0.61 -16.15 37.85
CA GLU A 37 -1.43 -14.99 38.26
C GLU A 37 -0.63 -13.68 38.27
N GLN A 38 0.62 -13.71 38.73
CA GLN A 38 1.53 -12.56 38.67
C GLN A 38 1.86 -12.18 37.21
N SER A 39 2.12 -13.18 36.36
CA SER A 39 2.36 -12.95 34.93
C SER A 39 1.12 -12.39 34.20
N ILE A 40 -0.08 -12.84 34.55
CA ILE A 40 -1.34 -12.29 34.01
C ILE A 40 -1.56 -10.86 34.49
N ALA A 41 -1.32 -10.55 35.76
CA ALA A 41 -1.46 -9.20 36.31
C ALA A 41 -0.45 -8.21 35.68
N GLU A 42 0.79 -8.65 35.45
CA GLU A 42 1.80 -7.88 34.72
C GLU A 42 1.42 -7.67 33.25
N ALA A 43 0.91 -8.70 32.58
CA ALA A 43 0.42 -8.59 31.22
C ALA A 43 -0.77 -7.62 31.12
N GLN A 44 -1.72 -7.66 32.04
CA GLN A 44 -2.85 -6.73 32.12
C GLN A 44 -2.39 -5.29 32.34
N ARG A 45 -1.41 -5.07 33.22
CA ARG A 45 -0.82 -3.73 33.43
C ARG A 45 -0.17 -3.20 32.15
N LYS A 46 0.57 -4.06 31.45
CA LYS A 46 1.24 -3.70 30.19
C LYS A 46 0.22 -3.41 29.09
N ILE A 47 -0.88 -4.15 29.02
CA ILE A 47 -1.97 -3.88 28.08
C ILE A 47 -2.58 -2.50 28.35
N ALA A 48 -2.93 -2.20 29.61
CA ALA A 48 -3.49 -0.90 29.97
C ALA A 48 -2.54 0.28 29.66
N GLU A 49 -1.23 0.10 29.89
CA GLU A 49 -0.22 1.09 29.53
C GLU A 49 -0.14 1.30 28.01
N LEU A 50 -0.13 0.21 27.23
CA LEU A 50 -0.10 0.28 25.78
C LEU A 50 -1.37 0.91 25.21
N GLU A 51 -2.53 0.61 25.77
CA GLU A 51 -3.80 1.22 25.39
C GLU A 51 -3.77 2.74 25.63
N ALA A 52 -3.26 3.18 26.79
CA ALA A 52 -3.10 4.61 27.09
C ALA A 52 -2.11 5.31 26.14
N GLN A 53 -1.02 4.64 25.75
CA GLN A 53 -0.08 5.17 24.76
C GLN A 53 -0.73 5.31 23.38
N VAL A 54 -1.51 4.32 22.95
CA VAL A 54 -2.25 4.35 21.68
C VAL A 54 -3.27 5.48 21.68
N GLU A 55 -3.99 5.67 22.78
CA GLU A 55 -4.94 6.79 22.93
C GLU A 55 -4.24 8.14 22.82
N MET A 56 -3.13 8.34 23.54
CA MET A 56 -2.34 9.57 23.46
C MET A 56 -1.78 9.81 22.03
N LEU A 57 -1.31 8.77 21.36
CA LEU A 57 -0.81 8.89 19.99
C LEU A 57 -1.92 9.24 19.00
N LYS A 58 -3.12 8.70 19.22
CA LYS A 58 -4.30 9.04 18.42
C LYS A 58 -4.66 10.52 18.58
N ASP A 59 -4.69 11.03 19.80
CA ASP A 59 -4.98 12.45 20.08
C ASP A 59 -3.91 13.38 19.48
N LYS A 60 -2.64 12.96 19.50
CA LYS A 60 -1.56 13.70 18.82
C LYS A 60 -1.72 13.67 17.31
N ALA A 61 -2.14 12.55 16.73
CA ALA A 61 -2.36 12.41 15.30
C ALA A 61 -3.53 13.28 14.83
N THR A 62 -4.65 13.30 15.58
CA THR A 62 -5.79 14.16 15.25
C THR A 62 -5.41 15.63 15.33
N ALA A 63 -4.75 16.06 16.41
CA ALA A 63 -4.27 17.45 16.55
C ALA A 63 -3.28 17.85 15.44
N ALA A 64 -2.43 16.92 14.98
CA ALA A 64 -1.52 17.17 13.87
C ALA A 64 -2.27 17.34 12.53
N VAL A 65 -3.30 16.52 12.27
CA VAL A 65 -4.15 16.64 11.07
C VAL A 65 -4.91 17.97 11.06
N ASP A 66 -5.48 18.38 12.19
CA ASP A 66 -6.17 19.68 12.31
C ASP A 66 -5.22 20.83 11.99
N LYS A 67 -4.00 20.79 12.53
CA LYS A 67 -2.97 21.78 12.24
C LYS A 67 -2.53 21.78 10.77
N CYS A 68 -2.47 20.61 10.14
CA CYS A 68 -2.18 20.51 8.70
C CYS A 68 -3.29 21.15 7.86
N ALA A 69 -4.56 20.98 8.23
CA ALA A 69 -5.68 21.63 7.54
C ALA A 69 -5.55 23.16 7.61
N ASP A 70 -5.24 23.71 8.79
CA ASP A 70 -5.01 25.16 8.96
C ASP A 70 -3.86 25.68 8.07
N TYR A 71 -2.77 24.92 7.96
CA TYR A 71 -1.64 25.30 7.10
C TYR A 71 -1.98 25.20 5.60
N GLU A 72 -2.75 24.19 5.19
CA GLU A 72 -3.21 24.08 3.81
C GLU A 72 -4.09 25.29 3.42
N ASP A 73 -4.96 25.74 4.31
CA ASP A 73 -5.83 26.88 4.05
C ASP A 73 -5.06 28.19 4.00
N GLN A 74 -4.02 28.35 4.83
CA GLN A 74 -3.06 29.44 4.70
C GLN A 74 -2.33 29.41 3.35
N LEU A 75 -1.89 28.24 2.89
CA LEU A 75 -1.27 28.09 1.57
C LEU A 75 -2.24 28.45 0.44
N ARG A 76 -3.52 28.02 0.53
CA ARG A 76 -4.56 28.37 -0.44
C ARG A 76 -4.78 29.88 -0.48
N SER A 77 -4.86 30.53 0.68
CA SER A 77 -5.01 31.98 0.81
C SER A 77 -3.82 32.73 0.21
N MET A 78 -2.59 32.31 0.52
CA MET A 78 -1.39 32.93 -0.05
C MET A 78 -1.32 32.77 -1.56
N ARG A 79 -1.65 31.59 -2.10
CA ARG A 79 -1.70 31.36 -3.55
C ARG A 79 -2.80 32.17 -4.24
N ALA A 80 -3.95 32.37 -3.60
CA ALA A 80 -5.00 33.23 -4.10
C ALA A 80 -4.62 34.72 -4.05
N SER A 81 -3.78 35.12 -3.09
CA SER A 81 -3.24 36.48 -2.97
C SER A 81 -2.04 36.76 -3.88
N GLN A 82 -1.38 35.74 -4.42
CA GLN A 82 -0.33 35.91 -5.43
C GLN A 82 -0.97 36.08 -6.82
N PRO A 83 -0.73 37.20 -7.52
CA PRO A 83 -1.14 37.34 -8.91
C PRO A 83 -0.42 36.29 -9.79
N PRO A 84 -1.05 35.80 -10.87
CA PRO A 84 -0.42 34.83 -11.76
C PRO A 84 0.89 35.38 -12.33
N PRO A 85 1.95 34.56 -12.46
CA PRO A 85 3.18 35.00 -13.10
C PRO A 85 2.89 35.37 -14.56
N ASN A 86 3.23 36.61 -14.89
CA ASN A 86 3.20 37.17 -16.23
C ASN A 86 3.99 36.25 -17.19
N PRO A 87 3.44 35.79 -18.33
CA PRO A 87 4.18 34.99 -19.30
C PRO A 87 5.08 35.92 -20.12
N LEU A 88 6.23 36.31 -19.56
CA LEU A 88 7.27 36.98 -20.32
C LEU A 88 8.01 35.94 -21.19
N ILE A 89 7.68 35.99 -22.48
CA ILE A 89 8.55 35.77 -23.65
C ILE A 89 9.70 34.79 -23.41
N ARG A 90 9.45 33.51 -23.73
CA ARG A 90 10.51 32.52 -23.94
C ARG A 90 11.07 32.74 -25.36
N THR A 91 12.22 33.40 -25.43
CA THR A 91 12.97 33.60 -26.68
C THR A 91 13.39 32.23 -27.22
N ASN A 92 12.93 31.91 -28.43
CA ASN A 92 13.37 30.77 -29.22
C ASN A 92 14.89 30.86 -29.44
N THR A 93 15.63 29.89 -28.94
CA THR A 93 16.90 29.49 -29.55
C THR A 93 16.73 28.03 -29.96
N SER A 94 16.43 27.86 -31.25
CA SER A 94 16.55 26.60 -31.95
C SER A 94 18.03 26.22 -31.98
N GLU A 95 18.38 25.06 -31.43
CA GLU A 95 19.61 24.39 -31.85
C GLU A 95 19.35 22.91 -32.06
N SER A 96 19.78 22.50 -33.24
CA SER A 96 19.55 21.24 -33.92
C SER A 96 20.35 20.11 -33.28
N LEU A 97 19.90 18.86 -33.48
CA LEU A 97 20.67 17.67 -33.87
C LEU A 97 19.95 16.38 -33.42
N HIS A 98 19.10 15.83 -34.30
CA HIS A 98 18.59 14.46 -34.21
C HIS A 98 19.11 13.71 -35.45
N PRO A 99 19.91 12.63 -35.32
CA PRO A 99 20.32 11.85 -36.48
C PRO A 99 19.22 10.88 -36.91
N SER A 100 18.84 10.98 -38.18
CA SER A 100 18.00 10.04 -38.92
C SER A 100 18.59 8.62 -38.89
N ARG A 101 17.76 7.60 -38.64
CA ARG A 101 18.12 6.19 -38.87
C ARG A 101 17.04 5.52 -39.73
N PRO A 102 17.39 4.90 -40.88
CA PRO A 102 16.42 4.39 -41.84
C PRO A 102 15.88 3.01 -41.45
N SER A 103 14.64 2.78 -41.90
CA SER A 103 13.87 1.54 -41.88
C SER A 103 14.54 0.42 -42.67
N THR A 104 14.54 -0.81 -42.14
CA THR A 104 14.52 -2.07 -42.93
C THR A 104 13.75 -3.14 -42.16
N ASP A 105 12.75 -3.70 -42.83
CA ASP A 105 11.88 -4.82 -42.49
C ASP A 105 12.63 -6.14 -42.21
N GLU A 106 12.13 -6.94 -41.25
CA GLU A 106 11.76 -8.35 -41.45
C GLU A 106 11.05 -8.96 -40.22
N ALA A 107 10.19 -9.94 -40.50
CA ALA A 107 8.99 -10.33 -39.77
C ALA A 107 9.15 -11.23 -38.52
N ARG A 108 8.27 -11.06 -37.52
CA ARG A 108 7.62 -12.15 -36.73
C ARG A 108 6.43 -11.67 -35.88
N PRO A 109 5.48 -12.55 -35.48
CA PRO A 109 4.10 -12.52 -35.93
C PRO A 109 3.12 -11.92 -34.91
N SER A 110 2.10 -11.25 -35.44
CA SER A 110 0.93 -10.81 -34.69
C SER A 110 0.03 -11.99 -34.29
N THR A 111 -0.25 -12.11 -33.00
CA THR A 111 -1.57 -12.55 -32.52
C THR A 111 -2.21 -11.37 -31.80
N ALA A 112 -3.08 -10.67 -32.52
CA ALA A 112 -3.93 -9.64 -31.97
C ALA A 112 -5.00 -10.31 -31.07
N ASN A 113 -5.10 -9.83 -29.84
CA ASN A 113 -6.39 -9.65 -29.19
C ASN A 113 -6.37 -8.31 -28.45
N SER A 114 -7.45 -7.59 -28.68
CA SER A 114 -7.64 -6.15 -28.49
C SER A 114 -7.77 -5.71 -27.03
N ALA A 115 -7.71 -4.37 -26.88
CA ALA A 115 -8.09 -3.55 -25.73
C ALA A 115 -6.99 -3.21 -24.71
N SER A 116 -5.98 -2.47 -25.18
CA SER A 116 -5.30 -1.47 -24.35
C SER A 116 -6.25 -0.30 -24.11
N GLY A 117 -6.86 -0.26 -22.92
CA GLY A 117 -7.74 0.81 -22.48
C GLY A 117 -7.34 1.26 -21.08
N ARG A 118 -6.22 1.99 -20.99
CA ARG A 118 -5.80 2.68 -19.77
C ARG A 118 -6.87 3.70 -19.37
N GLN A 119 -7.69 3.37 -18.37
CA GLN A 119 -8.50 4.35 -17.66
C GLN A 119 -7.59 5.15 -16.71
N SER A 120 -6.95 6.19 -17.24
CA SER A 120 -6.41 7.29 -16.45
C SER A 120 -7.32 8.48 -16.65
N ARG A 121 -8.33 8.61 -15.79
CA ARG A 121 -9.16 9.81 -15.72
C ARG A 121 -8.30 10.91 -15.14
N PHE A 122 -8.06 11.97 -15.91
CA PHE A 122 -7.96 13.39 -15.52
C PHE A 122 -7.19 14.13 -16.61
N SER A 123 -7.93 14.66 -17.59
CA SER A 123 -7.49 15.70 -18.52
C SER A 123 -8.74 16.35 -19.08
N PHE A 124 -9.34 17.26 -18.29
CA PHE A 124 -10.37 18.16 -18.81
C PHE A 124 -9.68 19.32 -19.52
N LEU A 125 -9.60 19.17 -20.84
CA LEU A 125 -9.83 20.19 -21.87
C LEU A 125 -9.37 21.62 -21.57
N THR A 126 -8.20 22.00 -22.11
CA THR A 126 -8.02 23.35 -22.65
C THR A 126 -8.49 23.36 -24.11
N GLY A 127 -9.60 24.06 -24.37
CA GLY A 127 -10.24 24.15 -25.69
C GLY A 127 -11.05 25.44 -25.88
N ARG A 128 -10.35 26.58 -25.90
CA ARG A 128 -10.51 27.72 -26.84
C ARG A 128 -11.87 27.88 -27.57
N ARG A 129 -12.65 28.92 -27.22
CA ARG A 129 -13.34 29.92 -28.08
C ARG A 129 -14.69 30.38 -27.47
N GLY A 130 -14.70 31.60 -26.93
CA GLY A 130 -15.87 32.44 -26.79
C GLY A 130 -15.42 33.89 -26.96
N SER A 131 -15.94 34.60 -27.95
CA SER A 131 -15.59 35.99 -28.28
C SER A 131 -15.84 36.94 -27.10
N PRO A 132 -15.03 38.00 -26.92
CA PRO A 132 -15.40 39.11 -26.05
C PRO A 132 -16.38 40.03 -26.79
N ALA A 133 -17.58 40.19 -26.24
CA ALA A 133 -18.43 41.32 -26.55
C ALA A 133 -17.89 42.56 -25.82
N ASN A 134 -17.83 43.64 -26.58
CA ASN A 134 -17.39 44.98 -26.24
C ASN A 134 -18.26 45.62 -25.14
N SER A 135 -17.67 46.10 -24.04
CA SER A 135 -18.19 47.17 -23.17
C SER A 135 -17.03 47.65 -22.27
N GLN A 136 -16.19 48.56 -22.74
CA GLN A 136 -16.31 50.01 -22.54
C GLN A 136 -16.46 50.43 -21.07
N SER A 137 -15.36 51.03 -20.57
CA SER A 137 -15.27 52.10 -19.55
C SER A 137 -15.92 51.90 -18.18
N HIS A 138 -15.13 51.95 -17.11
CA HIS A 138 -15.29 52.97 -16.07
C HIS A 138 -14.03 53.13 -15.20
N LEU A 139 -13.79 54.40 -14.86
CA LEU A 139 -12.70 55.05 -14.14
C LEU A 139 -12.59 54.61 -12.67
N LEU A 140 -11.39 54.64 -12.07
CA LEU A 140 -10.97 55.57 -10.98
C LEU A 140 -9.64 55.15 -10.30
N PRO A 141 -8.82 56.12 -9.80
CA PRO A 141 -7.52 55.92 -9.16
C PRO A 141 -7.56 55.98 -7.63
N GLY A 142 -6.62 55.32 -6.93
CA GLY A 142 -6.44 55.60 -5.51
C GLY A 142 -5.53 54.67 -4.69
N HIS A 143 -4.51 55.31 -4.10
CA HIS A 143 -3.90 55.05 -2.78
C HIS A 143 -2.74 54.05 -2.67
N SER A 144 -1.54 54.65 -2.61
CA SER A 144 -0.34 54.13 -1.98
C SER A 144 -0.47 54.09 -0.45
N PRO A 145 0.21 53.16 0.23
CA PRO A 145 0.89 53.43 1.48
C PRO A 145 2.40 53.24 1.30
N SER A 146 3.12 54.33 1.53
CA SER A 146 4.56 54.41 1.67
C SER A 146 5.06 53.62 2.88
N HIS A 147 5.83 52.56 2.64
CA HIS A 147 6.83 52.07 3.59
C HIS A 147 8.20 52.12 2.92
N SER A 148 8.86 53.27 3.07
CA SER A 148 10.26 53.48 2.74
C SER A 148 11.14 53.00 3.89
N LEU A 149 11.72 51.82 3.73
CA LEU A 149 12.95 51.39 4.41
C LEU A 149 13.78 50.63 3.38
N SER A 150 14.46 51.38 2.49
CA SER A 150 15.45 50.83 1.57
C SER A 150 16.77 50.68 2.33
N PRO A 151 17.32 49.47 2.54
CA PRO A 151 18.71 49.33 2.93
C PRO A 151 19.59 49.88 1.79
N ALA A 152 20.74 50.46 2.13
CA ALA A 152 21.72 50.93 1.16
C ALA A 152 22.08 49.83 0.14
N PRO A 153 22.45 50.18 -1.11
CA PRO A 153 22.85 49.18 -2.10
C PRO A 153 24.02 48.34 -1.53
N PRO A 154 23.94 47.01 -1.59
CA PRO A 154 25.00 46.14 -1.10
C PRO A 154 26.29 46.48 -1.85
N THR A 155 27.40 46.55 -1.11
CA THR A 155 28.71 46.79 -1.71
C THR A 155 29.13 45.57 -2.53
N ASP A 156 29.96 45.76 -3.56
CA ASP A 156 30.42 44.65 -4.42
C ASP A 156 31.09 43.52 -3.62
N ALA A 157 31.74 43.85 -2.49
CA ALA A 157 32.33 42.89 -1.58
C ALA A 157 31.27 42.01 -0.87
N GLU A 158 30.15 42.60 -0.43
CA GLU A 158 29.05 41.86 0.19
C GLU A 158 28.34 40.94 -0.82
N LEU A 159 28.22 41.36 -2.07
CA LEU A 159 27.65 40.53 -3.14
C LEU A 159 28.50 39.29 -3.43
N LEU A 160 29.83 39.43 -3.45
CA LEU A 160 30.75 38.31 -3.65
C LEU A 160 30.67 37.31 -2.48
N GLU A 161 30.65 37.81 -1.24
CA GLU A 161 30.52 36.97 -0.05
C GLU A 161 29.15 36.24 -0.03
N GLN A 162 28.06 36.93 -0.39
CA GLN A 162 26.74 36.31 -0.53
C GLN A 162 26.72 35.20 -1.59
N LEU A 163 27.40 35.42 -2.72
CA LEU A 163 27.50 34.44 -3.80
C LEU A 163 28.32 33.20 -3.37
N GLU A 164 29.41 33.41 -2.64
CA GLU A 164 30.19 32.29 -2.09
C GLU A 164 29.38 31.46 -1.09
N ARG A 165 28.61 32.11 -0.20
CA ARG A 165 27.68 31.41 0.70
C ARG A 165 26.60 30.63 -0.07
N GLU A 166 26.04 31.22 -1.11
CA GLU A 166 25.01 30.57 -1.94
C GLU A 166 25.56 29.33 -2.66
N ARG A 167 26.77 29.43 -3.23
CA ARG A 167 27.45 28.29 -3.83
C ARG A 167 27.78 27.20 -2.83
N ALA A 168 28.23 27.56 -1.62
CA ALA A 168 28.50 26.59 -0.56
C ALA A 168 27.24 25.84 -0.14
N LEU A 169 26.11 26.56 0.04
CA LEU A 169 24.81 25.96 0.33
C LEU A 169 24.32 25.03 -0.79
N ARG A 170 24.54 25.42 -2.05
CA ARG A 170 24.24 24.55 -3.19
C ARG A 170 25.08 23.28 -3.21
N ALA A 171 26.39 23.40 -3.02
CA ALA A 171 27.29 22.25 -2.98
C ALA A 171 26.89 21.27 -1.87
N GLU A 172 26.54 21.78 -0.67
CA GLU A 172 26.04 20.95 0.43
C GLU A 172 24.70 20.27 0.09
N ALA A 173 23.79 20.99 -0.57
CA ALA A 173 22.51 20.42 -1.01
C ALA A 173 22.69 19.33 -2.08
N GLU A 174 23.60 19.55 -3.04
CA GLU A 174 23.95 18.58 -4.08
C GLU A 174 24.60 17.31 -3.48
N GLU A 175 25.45 17.46 -2.46
CA GLU A 175 26.02 16.31 -1.74
C GLU A 175 24.93 15.49 -1.03
N LYS A 176 24.01 16.16 -0.33
CA LYS A 176 22.88 15.49 0.32
C LYS A 176 21.98 14.78 -0.69
N ALA A 177 21.73 15.39 -1.84
CA ALA A 177 20.96 14.77 -2.92
C ALA A 177 21.65 13.49 -3.44
N ARG A 178 22.96 13.56 -3.72
CA ARG A 178 23.74 12.38 -4.15
C ARG A 178 23.73 11.26 -3.11
N LYS A 179 23.81 11.61 -1.83
CA LYS A 179 23.74 10.63 -0.75
C LYS A 179 22.38 9.91 -0.73
N VAL A 180 21.29 10.66 -0.81
CA VAL A 180 19.94 10.09 -0.89
C VAL A 180 19.78 9.22 -2.14
N ASP A 181 20.28 9.66 -3.29
CA ASP A 181 20.24 8.87 -4.52
C ASP A 181 20.99 7.53 -4.35
N SER A 182 22.17 7.53 -3.73
CA SER A 182 22.92 6.29 -3.45
C SER A 182 22.18 5.36 -2.48
N GLU A 183 21.56 5.89 -1.42
CA GLU A 183 20.76 5.09 -0.48
C GLU A 183 19.52 4.47 -1.17
N ILE A 184 18.88 5.22 -2.06
CA ILE A 184 17.74 4.72 -2.86
C ILE A 184 18.19 3.60 -3.80
N GLU A 185 19.32 3.76 -4.47
CA GLU A 185 19.87 2.72 -5.36
C GLU A 185 20.19 1.44 -4.57
N GLU A 186 20.86 1.54 -3.43
CA GLU A 186 21.18 0.40 -2.57
C GLU A 186 19.93 -0.32 -2.06
N LEU A 187 18.95 0.42 -1.55
CA LEU A 187 17.68 -0.15 -1.09
C LEU A 187 16.91 -0.79 -2.23
N SER A 188 16.94 -0.18 -3.42
CA SER A 188 16.29 -0.72 -4.62
C SER A 188 16.92 -2.06 -5.01
N VAL A 189 18.26 -2.12 -5.09
CA VAL A 189 18.97 -3.37 -5.39
C VAL A 189 18.65 -4.44 -4.36
N HIS A 190 18.62 -4.10 -3.07
CA HIS A 190 18.27 -5.04 -2.01
C HIS A 190 16.84 -5.58 -2.17
N LEU A 191 15.86 -4.69 -2.37
CA LEU A 191 14.45 -5.07 -2.51
C LEU A 191 14.22 -5.94 -3.75
N PHE A 192 14.84 -5.60 -4.89
CA PHE A 192 14.73 -6.41 -6.11
C PHE A 192 15.41 -7.77 -5.96
N THR A 193 16.55 -7.83 -5.27
CA THR A 193 17.25 -9.10 -5.01
C THR A 193 16.40 -10.00 -4.12
N GLN A 194 15.89 -9.48 -2.99
CA GLN A 194 15.01 -10.21 -2.08
C GLN A 194 13.73 -10.70 -2.76
N ALA A 195 13.10 -9.84 -3.58
CA ALA A 195 11.92 -10.20 -4.34
C ALA A 195 12.22 -11.33 -5.35
N ASN A 196 13.34 -11.24 -6.07
CA ASN A 196 13.77 -12.28 -7.01
C ASN A 196 14.04 -13.62 -6.31
N GLU A 197 14.69 -13.60 -5.15
CA GLU A 197 14.93 -14.80 -4.33
C GLU A 197 13.62 -15.45 -3.88
N MET A 198 12.67 -14.66 -3.36
CA MET A 198 11.37 -15.15 -2.94
C MET A 198 10.61 -15.81 -4.08
N VAL A 199 10.58 -15.16 -5.26
CA VAL A 199 9.93 -15.70 -6.45
C VAL A 199 10.62 -16.97 -6.94
N ALA A 200 11.95 -17.03 -6.90
CA ALA A 200 12.70 -18.23 -7.26
C ALA A 200 12.41 -19.40 -6.32
N ALA A 201 12.35 -19.13 -5.00
CA ALA A 201 11.98 -20.11 -4.00
C ALA A 201 10.55 -20.63 -4.22
N GLU A 202 9.60 -19.74 -4.51
CA GLU A 202 8.21 -20.11 -4.81
C GLU A 202 8.12 -20.95 -6.08
N LYS A 203 8.77 -20.54 -7.17
CA LYS A 203 8.82 -21.32 -8.42
C LYS A 203 9.37 -22.72 -8.19
N LYS A 204 10.44 -22.85 -7.40
CA LYS A 204 11.04 -24.14 -7.06
C LYS A 204 10.11 -25.00 -6.19
N ALA A 205 9.46 -24.40 -5.19
CA ALA A 205 8.50 -25.09 -4.33
C ALA A 205 7.28 -25.57 -5.12
N ARG A 206 6.74 -24.70 -5.97
CA ARG A 206 5.63 -25.01 -6.87
C ARG A 206 5.96 -26.14 -7.82
N ALA A 207 7.11 -26.09 -8.52
CA ALA A 207 7.54 -27.17 -9.40
C ALA A 207 7.68 -28.52 -8.67
N LYS A 208 8.19 -28.51 -7.42
CA LYS A 208 8.29 -29.72 -6.60
C LYS A 208 6.92 -30.29 -6.24
N LEU A 209 5.95 -29.43 -5.91
CA LEU A 209 4.59 -29.85 -5.60
C LEU A 209 3.88 -30.38 -6.85
N GLU A 210 3.98 -29.68 -7.98
CA GLU A 210 3.41 -30.11 -9.26
C GLU A 210 3.94 -31.50 -9.67
N ALA A 211 5.26 -31.73 -9.57
CA ALA A 211 5.84 -33.05 -9.83
C ALA A 211 5.31 -34.15 -8.88
N ARG A 212 5.06 -33.81 -7.61
CA ARG A 212 4.52 -34.77 -6.65
C ARG A 212 3.05 -35.09 -6.94
N VAL A 213 2.26 -34.09 -7.32
CA VAL A 213 0.86 -34.26 -7.74
C VAL A 213 0.80 -35.17 -8.96
N GLU A 214 1.58 -34.91 -9.99
CA GLU A 214 1.62 -35.75 -11.19
C GLU A 214 1.96 -37.21 -10.86
N GLN A 215 2.93 -37.44 -9.97
CA GLN A 215 3.27 -38.79 -9.52
C GLN A 215 2.11 -39.48 -8.79
N LEU A 216 1.39 -38.76 -7.93
CA LEU A 216 0.23 -39.29 -7.22
C LEU A 216 -0.90 -39.62 -8.19
N GLU A 217 -1.21 -38.73 -9.13
CA GLU A 217 -2.22 -38.96 -10.16
C GLU A 217 -1.88 -40.17 -11.04
N LYS A 218 -0.61 -40.38 -11.39
CA LYS A 218 -0.18 -41.59 -12.11
C LYS A 218 -0.44 -42.84 -11.29
N ARG A 219 -0.06 -42.83 -10.01
CA ARG A 219 -0.27 -43.97 -9.10
C ARG A 219 -1.75 -44.27 -8.89
N ASP A 220 -2.59 -43.25 -8.79
CA ASP A 220 -4.02 -43.45 -8.61
C ASP A 220 -4.68 -43.97 -9.88
N ARG A 221 -4.26 -43.51 -11.07
CA ARG A 221 -4.68 -44.13 -12.34
C ARG A 221 -4.32 -45.61 -12.42
N GLU A 222 -3.10 -45.98 -12.04
CA GLU A 222 -2.67 -47.39 -12.01
C GLU A 222 -3.48 -48.25 -11.02
N LYS A 223 -3.75 -47.73 -9.81
CA LYS A 223 -4.60 -48.40 -8.83
C LYS A 223 -6.03 -48.57 -9.33
N MET A 224 -6.62 -47.52 -9.90
CA MET A 224 -7.97 -47.57 -10.46
C MET A 224 -8.07 -48.61 -11.57
N ALA A 225 -7.09 -48.66 -12.47
CA ALA A 225 -7.03 -49.68 -13.51
C ALA A 225 -6.91 -51.11 -12.93
N ARG A 226 -6.21 -51.28 -11.81
CA ARG A 226 -6.14 -52.57 -11.12
C ARG A 226 -7.46 -52.95 -10.45
N LEU A 227 -8.12 -51.98 -9.81
CA LEU A 227 -9.42 -52.18 -9.16
C LEU A 227 -10.48 -52.59 -10.19
N ASP A 228 -10.58 -51.89 -11.32
CA ASP A 228 -11.50 -52.24 -12.42
C ASP A 228 -11.30 -53.69 -12.91
N ARG A 229 -10.06 -54.17 -13.03
CA ARG A 229 -9.77 -55.56 -13.39
C ARG A 229 -10.23 -56.54 -12.31
N LEU A 230 -10.02 -56.20 -11.04
CA LEU A 230 -10.45 -57.03 -9.91
C LEU A 230 -11.97 -57.09 -9.81
N GLU A 231 -12.66 -55.96 -9.98
CA GLU A 231 -14.13 -55.89 -10.03
C GLU A 231 -14.68 -56.79 -11.13
N LYS A 232 -14.12 -56.72 -12.35
CA LYS A 232 -14.50 -57.62 -13.45
C LYS A 232 -14.29 -59.10 -13.10
N ALA A 233 -13.21 -59.43 -12.40
CA ALA A 233 -12.95 -60.81 -11.96
C ALA A 233 -13.94 -61.27 -10.87
N VAL A 234 -14.25 -60.42 -9.88
CA VAL A 234 -15.22 -60.69 -8.83
C VAL A 234 -16.61 -60.89 -9.43
N THR A 235 -17.07 -60.02 -10.33
CA THR A 235 -18.36 -60.17 -11.02
C THR A 235 -18.46 -61.51 -11.77
N ARG A 236 -17.36 -61.98 -12.37
CA ARG A 236 -17.32 -63.30 -13.01
C ARG A 236 -17.44 -64.44 -11.99
N VAL A 237 -16.73 -64.34 -10.87
CA VAL A 237 -16.82 -65.33 -9.78
C VAL A 237 -18.23 -65.36 -9.19
N GLU A 238 -18.85 -64.20 -8.96
CA GLU A 238 -20.22 -64.09 -8.47
C GLU A 238 -21.22 -64.76 -9.41
N ARG A 239 -21.06 -64.55 -10.73
CA ARG A 239 -21.89 -65.24 -11.75
C ARG A 239 -21.75 -66.76 -11.67
N VAL A 240 -20.53 -67.26 -11.58
CA VAL A 240 -20.27 -68.72 -11.46
C VAL A 240 -20.86 -69.26 -10.16
N LYS A 241 -20.66 -68.54 -9.04
CA LYS A 241 -21.23 -68.90 -7.74
C LYS A 241 -22.76 -68.95 -7.76
N ALA A 242 -23.41 -68.05 -8.51
CA ALA A 242 -24.86 -68.07 -8.69
C ALA A 242 -25.33 -69.33 -9.44
N MET A 243 -24.62 -69.74 -10.51
CA MET A 243 -24.95 -70.95 -11.27
C MET A 243 -24.69 -72.26 -10.49
N LEU A 244 -23.71 -72.26 -9.59
CA LEU A 244 -23.37 -73.43 -8.76
C LEU A 244 -24.20 -73.52 -7.47
N ARG A 245 -25.08 -72.55 -7.18
CA ARG A 245 -25.93 -72.60 -6.00
C ARG A 245 -26.97 -73.72 -6.20
N PRO A 246 -27.02 -74.77 -5.37
CA PRO A 246 -27.94 -75.88 -5.57
C PRO A 246 -29.37 -75.40 -5.29
N GLY A 247 -30.25 -75.44 -6.31
CA GLY A 247 -31.66 -75.05 -6.17
C GLY A 247 -32.28 -74.26 -7.33
N SER A 248 -31.68 -74.23 -8.53
CA SER A 248 -32.36 -73.74 -9.74
C SER A 248 -32.29 -74.78 -10.86
N GLY A 249 -33.13 -75.80 -10.71
CA GLY A 249 -33.48 -76.82 -11.70
C GLY A 249 -34.88 -77.30 -11.38
#